data_AF-A0A396KLV6-F1
#
_entry.id   AF-A0A396KLV6-F1
#
_cell.length_a   1.000
_cell.length_b   1.000
_cell.length_c   1.000
_cell.angle_alpha   90.00
_cell.angle_beta   90.00
_cell.angle_gamma   90.00
#
_symmetry.space_group_name_H-M   'P 1'
#
loop_
_entity.id
_entity.type
_entity.pdbx_description
1 polymer ?
#
loop_
_entity_poly.entity_id
_entity_poly.type
_entity_poly.pdbx_seq_one_letter_code
_entity_poly.pdbx_strand_id
1 'polypeptide(L)'
;MKKSGGFSLIELLAVLAILSILMAVAVPATAGYIKSARRAAAYTESQIAADAVQLYLYDEKEAGRLTVGKLHKLMNLNLSDPENVLADYISGGQKNSRIVSVDADLKTGQLKKLIYENKFVKVSLTVDEDGTRNMEEDTMDKAD
;
A
#
# COMPACT_ATOMS: atom_id res chain seq x y z
N MET A 1 12.12 20.17 -57.18
CA MET A 1 11.38 21.07 -56.26
C MET A 1 10.58 20.20 -55.30
N LYS A 2 10.85 20.23 -53.99
CA LYS A 2 10.16 19.41 -52.98
C LYS A 2 8.85 20.13 -52.61
N LYS A 3 7.69 19.54 -52.91
CA LYS A 3 6.38 20.03 -52.43
C LYS A 3 6.23 19.62 -50.97
N SER A 4 6.30 20.58 -50.06
CA SER A 4 5.89 20.41 -48.66
C SER A 4 4.38 20.58 -48.60
N GLY A 5 3.64 19.47 -48.43
CA GLY A 5 2.21 19.52 -48.14
C GLY A 5 2.01 19.93 -46.68
N GLY A 6 1.31 21.05 -46.45
CA GLY A 6 0.84 21.42 -45.12
C GLY A 6 -0.53 20.78 -44.84
N PHE A 7 -0.79 20.43 -43.58
CA PHE A 7 -2.11 19.99 -43.12
C PHE A 7 -3.12 21.13 -43.21
N SER A 8 -4.36 20.80 -43.55
CA SER A 8 -5.47 21.76 -43.53
C SER A 8 -5.96 22.00 -42.10
N LEU A 9 -6.42 23.23 -41.81
CA LEU A 9 -6.97 23.59 -40.50
C LEU A 9 -8.17 22.70 -40.11
N ILE A 10 -8.98 22.30 -41.09
CA ILE A 10 -10.14 21.43 -40.86
C ILE A 10 -9.72 20.01 -40.47
N GLU A 11 -8.62 19.49 -41.01
CA GLU A 11 -8.10 18.15 -40.69
C GLU A 11 -7.62 18.12 -39.25
N LEU A 12 -6.90 19.15 -38.81
CA LEU A 12 -6.47 19.27 -37.41
C LEU A 12 -7.67 19.42 -36.46
N LEU A 13 -8.68 20.20 -36.85
CA LEU A 13 -9.88 20.40 -36.03
C LEU A 13 -10.67 19.10 -35.85
N ALA A 14 -10.83 18.31 -36.92
CA ALA A 14 -11.51 17.02 -36.85
C ALA A 14 -10.79 16.03 -35.92
N VAL A 15 -9.45 15.99 -35.96
CA VAL A 15 -8.65 15.14 -35.05
C VAL A 15 -8.80 15.58 -33.60
N LEU A 16 -8.71 16.89 -33.32
CA LEU A 16 -8.88 17.41 -31.95
C LEU A 16 -10.29 17.18 -31.40
N ALA A 17 -11.32 17.24 -32.24
CA ALA A 17 -12.69 16.94 -31.85
C ALA A 17 -12.88 15.48 -31.42
N ILE A 18 -12.25 14.53 -32.12
CA ILE A 18 -12.31 13.11 -31.73
C ILE A 18 -11.47 12.87 -30.48
N LEU A 19 -10.27 13.45 -30.39
CA LEU A 19 -9.40 13.32 -29.21
C LEU A 19 -10.05 13.87 -27.95
N SER A 20 -10.79 14.98 -28.03
CA SER A 20 -11.46 15.56 -26.85
C SER A 20 -12.57 14.66 -26.32
N ILE A 21 -13.36 14.03 -27.20
CA ILE A 21 -14.38 13.04 -26.82
C ILE A 21 -13.74 11.82 -26.17
N LEU A 22 -12.65 11.29 -26.75
CA LEU A 22 -11.92 10.15 -26.18
C LEU A 22 -11.34 10.50 -24.80
N MET A 23 -10.73 11.67 -24.66
CA MET A 23 -10.16 12.11 -23.38
C MET A 23 -11.22 12.29 -22.30
N ALA A 24 -12.42 12.79 -22.66
CA ALA A 24 -13.51 12.97 -21.71
C ALA A 24 -13.93 11.67 -21.00
N VAL A 25 -13.85 10.52 -21.69
CA VAL A 25 -14.14 9.21 -21.08
C VAL A 25 -12.89 8.50 -20.54
N ALA A 26 -11.72 8.68 -21.18
CA ALA A 26 -10.50 7.98 -20.81
C ALA A 26 -9.89 8.49 -19.49
N VAL A 27 -9.91 9.79 -19.24
CA VAL A 27 -9.33 10.40 -18.03
C VAL A 27 -10.00 9.90 -16.73
N PRO A 28 -11.34 9.98 -16.55
CA PRO A 28 -11.97 9.49 -15.32
C PRO A 28 -11.81 7.98 -15.15
N ALA A 29 -11.90 7.21 -16.25
CA ALA A 29 -11.71 5.76 -16.21
C ALA A 29 -10.30 5.39 -15.74
N THR A 30 -9.26 5.99 -16.33
CA THR A 30 -7.85 5.73 -15.95
C THR A 30 -7.57 6.15 -14.51
N ALA A 31 -8.12 7.26 -14.03
CA ALA A 31 -8.01 7.66 -12.63
C ALA A 31 -8.61 6.60 -11.67
N GLY A 32 -9.78 6.05 -12.02
CA GLY A 32 -10.41 4.95 -11.28
C GLY A 32 -9.55 3.68 -11.24
N TYR A 33 -9.00 3.27 -12.39
CA TYR A 33 -8.09 2.11 -12.47
C TYR A 33 -6.83 2.29 -11.62
N ILE A 34 -6.24 3.49 -11.61
CA ILE A 34 -5.07 3.79 -10.79
C ILE A 34 -5.42 3.68 -9.29
N LYS A 35 -6.58 4.18 -8.87
CA LYS A 35 -7.04 4.05 -7.47
C LYS A 35 -7.19 2.58 -7.07
N SER A 36 -7.85 1.77 -7.91
CA SER A 36 -8.04 0.34 -7.65
C SER A 36 -6.72 -0.43 -7.62
N ALA A 37 -5.78 -0.11 -8.52
CA ALA A 37 -4.45 -0.73 -8.52
C ALA A 37 -3.64 -0.39 -7.26
N ARG A 38 -3.69 0.87 -6.81
CA ARG A 38 -3.07 1.30 -5.55
C ARG A 38 -3.66 0.58 -4.34
N ARG A 39 -4.99 0.42 -4.31
CA ARG A 39 -5.71 -0.33 -3.27
C ARG A 39 -5.26 -1.79 -3.23
N ALA A 40 -5.26 -2.46 -4.39
CA ALA A 40 -4.83 -3.85 -4.48
C ALA A 40 -3.37 -4.05 -4.02
N ALA A 41 -2.46 -3.17 -4.45
CA ALA A 41 -1.07 -3.19 -4.00
C ALA A 41 -0.96 -2.99 -2.48
N ALA A 42 -1.68 -2.02 -1.93
CA ALA A 42 -1.68 -1.75 -0.49
C ALA A 42 -2.19 -2.95 0.33
N TYR A 43 -3.22 -3.67 -0.15
CA TYR A 43 -3.67 -4.90 0.51
C TYR A 43 -2.60 -5.98 0.50
N THR A 44 -2.00 -6.26 -0.67
CA THR A 44 -0.92 -7.25 -0.77
C THR A 44 0.25 -6.87 0.14
N GLU A 45 0.65 -5.62 0.16
CA GLU A 45 1.73 -5.14 1.04
C GLU A 45 1.38 -5.26 2.51
N SER A 46 0.14 -4.94 2.89
CA SER A 46 -0.31 -5.07 4.28
C SER A 46 -0.26 -6.52 4.77
N GLN A 47 -0.55 -7.48 3.89
CA GLN A 47 -0.45 -8.90 4.18
C GLN A 47 1.01 -9.34 4.37
N ILE A 48 1.90 -8.92 3.47
CA ILE A 48 3.33 -9.22 3.58
C ILE A 48 3.90 -8.59 4.87
N ALA A 49 3.49 -7.37 5.21
CA ALA A 49 3.89 -6.71 6.45
C ALA A 49 3.34 -7.44 7.69
N ALA A 50 2.10 -7.91 7.65
CA ALA A 50 1.51 -8.72 8.72
C ALA A 50 2.26 -10.05 8.91
N ASP A 51 2.65 -10.72 7.82
CA ASP A 51 3.45 -11.95 7.87
C ASP A 51 4.82 -11.71 8.48
N ALA A 52 5.51 -10.65 8.06
CA ALA A 52 6.81 -10.27 8.61
C ALA A 52 6.73 -9.92 10.10
N VAL A 53 5.71 -9.17 10.52
CA VAL A 53 5.45 -8.88 11.93
C VAL A 53 5.15 -10.16 12.70
N GLN A 54 4.31 -11.04 12.17
CA GLN A 54 3.98 -12.30 12.82
C GLN A 54 5.22 -13.17 13.05
N LEU A 55 6.11 -13.25 12.06
CA LEU A 55 7.35 -14.00 12.16
C LEU A 55 8.31 -13.37 13.19
N TYR A 56 8.49 -12.06 13.16
CA TYR A 56 9.28 -11.33 14.16
C TYR A 56 8.75 -11.55 15.59
N LEU A 57 7.42 -11.52 15.78
CA LEU A 57 6.80 -11.77 17.08
C LEU A 57 7.02 -13.21 17.57
N TYR A 58 7.00 -14.19 16.67
CA TYR A 58 7.31 -15.58 17.01
C TYR A 58 8.78 -15.75 17.40
N ASP A 59 9.72 -15.23 16.63
CA ASP A 59 11.16 -15.31 16.97
C ASP A 59 11.48 -14.66 18.32
N GLU A 60 10.92 -13.47 18.56
CA GLU A 60 11.10 -12.77 19.84
C GLU A 60 10.45 -13.53 21.00
N LYS A 61 9.33 -14.23 20.76
CA LYS A 61 8.70 -15.09 21.76
C LYS A 61 9.55 -16.32 22.05
N GLU A 62 9.99 -17.04 21.02
CA GLU A 62 10.82 -18.24 21.17
C GLU A 62 12.13 -17.93 21.89
N ALA A 63 12.69 -16.74 21.64
CA ALA A 63 13.85 -16.24 22.37
C ALA A 63 13.53 -15.75 23.79
N GLY A 64 12.27 -15.75 24.23
CA GLY A 64 11.84 -15.26 25.56
C GLY A 64 11.95 -13.74 25.73
N ARG A 65 12.03 -12.98 24.65
CA ARG A 65 12.26 -11.52 24.62
C ARG A 65 11.02 -10.72 24.22
N LEU A 66 9.91 -11.38 23.88
CA LEU A 66 8.66 -10.72 23.51
C LEU A 66 8.10 -9.91 24.69
N THR A 67 8.11 -8.59 24.53
CA THR A 67 7.67 -7.62 25.55
C THR A 67 6.94 -6.45 24.88
N VAL A 68 6.20 -5.67 25.68
CA VAL A 68 5.56 -4.42 25.21
C VAL A 68 6.57 -3.48 24.54
N GLY A 69 7.82 -3.43 25.04
CA GLY A 69 8.88 -2.62 24.45
C GLY A 69 9.23 -3.03 23.02
N LYS A 70 9.16 -4.33 22.70
CA LYS A 70 9.36 -4.85 21.35
C LYS A 70 8.20 -4.50 20.42
N LEU A 71 6.96 -4.56 20.90
CA LEU A 71 5.79 -4.09 20.15
C LEU A 71 5.88 -2.59 19.85
N HIS A 72 6.35 -1.78 20.80
CA HIS A 72 6.50 -0.34 20.60
C HIS A 72 7.48 -0.03 19.45
N LYS A 73 8.51 -0.85 19.23
CA LYS A 73 9.42 -0.68 18.08
C LYS A 73 8.74 -0.92 16.73
N LEU A 74 7.61 -1.63 16.70
CA LEU A 74 6.81 -1.83 15.49
C LEU A 74 5.81 -0.69 15.24
N MET A 75 5.60 0.19 16.23
CA MET A 75 4.70 1.33 16.08
C MET A 75 5.37 2.46 15.31
N ASN A 76 4.64 2.99 14.32
CA ASN A 76 5.14 3.98 13.37
C ASN A 76 6.48 3.59 12.70
N LEU A 77 6.68 2.29 12.47
CA LEU A 77 7.89 1.75 11.85
C LEU A 77 7.89 2.06 10.35
N ASN A 78 8.95 2.71 9.86
CA ASN A 78 9.13 2.96 8.43
C ASN A 78 9.70 1.72 7.74
N LEU A 79 8.94 1.14 6.81
CA LEU A 79 9.33 -0.09 6.11
C LEU A 79 10.32 0.18 4.97
N SER A 80 10.52 1.45 4.58
CA SER A 80 11.55 1.84 3.61
C SER A 80 12.94 1.99 4.24
N ASP A 81 13.04 2.00 5.57
CA ASP A 81 14.32 2.13 6.27
C ASP A 81 15.03 0.77 6.32
N PRO A 82 16.24 0.60 5.73
CA PRO A 82 16.94 -0.68 5.73
C PRO A 82 17.37 -1.14 7.13
N GLU A 83 17.45 -0.24 8.12
CA GLU A 83 17.87 -0.57 9.49
C GLU A 83 16.66 -0.86 10.42
N ASN A 84 15.47 -1.03 9.84
CA ASN A 84 14.26 -1.29 10.60
C ASN A 84 14.24 -2.71 11.21
N VAL A 85 13.51 -2.91 12.31
CA VAL A 85 13.48 -4.21 13.03
C VAL A 85 12.90 -5.38 12.24
N LEU A 86 12.20 -5.11 11.15
CA LEU A 86 11.64 -6.09 10.22
C LEU A 86 12.52 -6.28 8.98
N ALA A 87 13.68 -5.62 8.85
CA ALA A 87 14.50 -5.70 7.64
C ALA A 87 14.93 -7.13 7.27
N ASP A 88 15.12 -8.00 8.27
CA ASP A 88 15.44 -9.42 8.06
C ASP A 88 14.20 -10.28 7.70
N TYR A 89 13.00 -9.73 7.88
CA TYR A 89 11.72 -10.43 7.74
C TYR A 89 10.93 -10.00 6.49
N ILE A 90 11.23 -8.83 5.94
CA ILE A 90 10.60 -8.31 4.72
C ILE A 90 11.66 -7.66 3.83
N SER A 91 11.60 -7.95 2.53
CA SER A 91 12.48 -7.33 1.52
C SER A 91 12.05 -5.90 1.18
N GLY A 92 12.01 -5.02 2.19
CA GLY A 92 11.70 -3.59 2.07
C GLY A 92 10.26 -3.28 1.66
N GLY A 93 9.62 -2.34 2.35
CA GLY A 93 8.32 -1.82 1.93
C GLY A 93 8.44 -0.76 0.83
N GLN A 94 7.34 -0.50 0.10
CA GLN A 94 7.30 0.60 -0.88
C GLN A 94 7.69 1.95 -0.25
N LYS A 95 8.18 2.88 -1.06
CA LYS A 95 8.59 4.21 -0.59
C LYS A 95 7.44 4.90 0.16
N ASN A 96 7.72 5.34 1.40
CA ASN A 96 6.74 5.93 2.34
C ASN A 96 5.71 4.94 2.91
N SER A 97 6.00 3.65 2.89
CA SER A 97 5.21 2.65 3.62
C SER A 97 5.65 2.58 5.08
N ARG A 98 4.68 2.43 5.97
CA ARG A 98 4.93 2.30 7.40
C ARG A 98 3.90 1.40 8.07
N ILE A 99 4.28 0.83 9.19
CA ILE A 99 3.36 0.21 10.13
C ILE A 99 3.00 1.27 11.16
N VAL A 100 1.74 1.68 11.21
CA VAL A 100 1.26 2.70 12.13
C VAL A 100 1.09 2.12 13.53
N SER A 101 0.51 0.92 13.64
CA SER A 101 0.29 0.24 14.92
C SER A 101 0.27 -1.28 14.76
N VAL A 102 0.69 -1.96 15.82
CA VAL A 102 0.63 -3.43 15.96
C VAL A 102 0.02 -3.76 17.32
N ASP A 103 -0.93 -4.68 17.33
CA ASP A 103 -1.48 -5.32 18.53
C ASP A 103 -1.24 -6.82 18.41
N ALA A 104 -0.68 -7.42 19.46
CA ALA A 104 -0.38 -8.84 19.51
C ALA A 104 -0.54 -9.41 20.92
N ASP A 105 -0.88 -10.68 21.00
CA ASP A 105 -0.90 -11.41 22.26
C ASP A 105 0.53 -11.72 22.73
N LEU A 106 0.94 -11.18 23.88
CA LEU A 106 2.29 -11.39 24.40
C LEU A 106 2.53 -12.82 24.91
N LYS A 107 1.48 -13.60 25.21
CA LYS A 107 1.61 -14.99 25.65
C LYS A 107 1.78 -15.92 24.46
N THR A 108 1.00 -15.69 23.40
CA THR A 108 1.02 -16.58 22.24
C THR A 108 1.99 -16.11 21.15
N GLY A 109 2.30 -14.82 21.08
CA GLY A 109 3.04 -14.19 19.98
C GLY A 109 2.16 -13.90 18.77
N GLN A 110 0.85 -14.12 18.86
CA GLN A 110 -0.08 -13.99 17.74
C GLN A 110 -0.43 -12.53 17.49
N LEU A 111 -0.28 -12.08 16.25
CA LEU A 111 -0.75 -10.78 15.77
C LEU A 111 -2.29 -10.75 15.84
N LYS A 112 -2.85 -9.68 16.42
CA LYS A 112 -4.31 -9.42 16.48
C LYS A 112 -4.71 -8.31 15.53
N LYS A 113 -3.91 -7.25 15.44
CA LYS A 113 -4.20 -6.10 14.57
C LYS A 113 -2.91 -5.47 14.05
N LEU A 114 -2.92 -5.09 12.78
CA LEU A 114 -1.88 -4.31 12.13
C LEU A 114 -2.51 -3.17 11.33
N ILE A 115 -2.00 -1.96 11.49
CA ILE A 115 -2.38 -0.84 10.63
C ILE A 115 -1.18 -0.53 9.73
N TYR A 116 -1.34 -0.79 8.45
CA TYR A 116 -0.40 -0.45 7.39
C TYR A 116 -0.81 0.87 6.74
N GLU A 117 0.15 1.71 6.38
CA GLU A 117 -0.11 2.96 5.68
C GLU A 117 0.96 3.20 4.63
N ASN A 118 0.54 3.56 3.42
CA ASN A 118 1.43 4.14 2.42
C ASN A 118 0.93 5.54 2.01
N LYS A 119 1.54 6.15 0.98
CA LYS A 119 1.16 7.49 0.52
C LYS A 119 -0.33 7.65 0.16
N PHE A 120 -0.99 6.57 -0.26
CA PHE A 120 -2.31 6.60 -0.89
C PHE A 120 -3.41 5.91 -0.10
N VAL A 121 -3.08 4.85 0.65
CA VAL A 121 -4.06 3.98 1.29
C VAL A 121 -3.57 3.61 2.69
N LYS A 122 -4.51 3.56 3.63
CA LYS A 122 -4.33 2.99 4.96
C LYS A 122 -5.16 1.72 5.06
N VAL A 123 -4.54 0.63 5.48
CA VAL A 123 -5.17 -0.68 5.61
C VAL A 123 -5.09 -1.14 7.06
N SER A 124 -6.24 -1.42 7.67
CA SER A 124 -6.35 -2.05 8.97
C SER A 124 -6.59 -3.55 8.76
N LEU A 125 -5.62 -4.36 9.13
CA LEU A 125 -5.70 -5.81 9.12
C LEU A 125 -5.96 -6.30 10.54
N THR A 126 -7.04 -7.06 10.73
CA THR A 126 -7.39 -7.72 11.99
C THR A 126 -7.31 -9.22 11.77
N VAL A 127 -6.76 -9.94 12.74
CA VAL A 127 -6.67 -11.39 12.73
C VAL A 127 -7.59 -11.93 13.81
N ASP A 128 -8.59 -12.70 13.39
CA ASP A 128 -9.53 -13.38 14.28
C ASP A 128 -8.87 -14.58 14.98
N GLU A 129 -9.50 -15.11 16.02
CA GLU A 129 -8.96 -16.22 16.83
C GLU A 129 -8.75 -17.53 16.02
N ASP A 130 -9.50 -17.70 14.93
CA ASP A 130 -9.37 -18.83 14.00
C ASP A 130 -8.26 -18.64 12.95
N GLY A 131 -7.58 -17.49 12.96
CA GLY A 131 -6.56 -17.10 11.99
C GLY A 131 -7.10 -16.41 10.74
N THR A 132 -8.43 -16.19 10.65
CA THR A 132 -9.04 -15.45 9.55
C THR A 132 -8.58 -13.99 9.58
N ARG A 133 -8.17 -13.46 8.42
CA ARG A 133 -7.68 -12.08 8.29
C ARG A 133 -8.74 -11.20 7.64
N ASN A 134 -9.25 -10.24 8.40
CA ASN A 134 -10.16 -9.21 7.91
C ASN A 134 -9.37 -7.93 7.63
N MET A 135 -9.55 -7.36 6.44
CA MET A 135 -8.86 -6.14 6.03
C MET A 135 -9.87 -5.05 5.69
N GLU A 136 -9.82 -3.97 6.44
CA GLU A 136 -10.59 -2.77 6.20
C GLU A 136 -9.65 -1.70 5.65
N GLU A 137 -10.05 -1.03 4.57
CA GLU A 137 -9.32 0.13 4.09
C GLU A 137 -9.96 1.41 4.60
N ASP A 138 -9.10 2.36 4.94
CA ASP A 138 -9.46 3.76 5.05
C ASP A 138 -8.76 4.47 3.88
N THR A 139 -9.55 4.90 2.90
CA THR A 139 -8.98 5.66 1.78
C THR A 139 -8.56 7.00 2.35
N MET A 140 -7.26 7.30 2.34
CA MET A 140 -6.78 8.63 2.68
C MET A 140 -7.20 9.57 1.55
N ASP A 141 -8.40 10.13 1.66
CA ASP A 141 -8.92 11.14 0.75
C ASP A 141 -8.11 12.43 0.98
N LYS A 142 -6.91 12.48 0.40
CA LYS A 142 -6.27 13.75 0.13
C LYS A 142 -7.01 14.34 -1.05
N ALA A 143 -7.97 15.20 -0.73
CA ALA A 143 -8.45 16.25 -1.60
C ALA A 143 -7.22 17.04 -2.08
N ASP A 144 -6.72 16.69 -3.26
CA ASP A 144 -5.88 17.54 -4.09
C ASP A 144 -6.75 18.08 -5.24
#